data_AF-A0A7R9XU36-F1
#
_entry.id   AF-A0A7R9XU36-F1
#
_cell.length_a   1.000
_cell.length_b   1.000
_cell.length_c   1.000
_cell.angle_alpha   90.00
_cell.angle_beta   90.00
_cell.angle_gamma   90.00
#
_symmetry.space_group_name_H-M   'P 1'
#
loop_
_entity.id
_entity.type
_entity.pdbx_description
1 polymer ?
#
loop_
_entity_poly.entity_id
_entity_poly.type
_entity_poly.pdbx_seq_one_letter_code
_entity_poly.pdbx_strand_id
1 'polypeptide(L)'
;REAAIPLTRASAEEAQTHARAALSLEAAATAYLRADPPMARKYAIHAVLAGHRYNQAGLRANAIRCYAGALPVYERRRDAGPGAGKRRGVGWNKAREHLHFALGRQVAHAGDFARARAYFRALLECATTQTAATQATYLREYLYVVQQSYGGQSGAGASAIEETPLPSVDVGDARVTFHDGHVYASDSSFAAKDSVSSDTWKVLENDDGLVPAGLQGGGATWLDKPREKGAEQRGVCAAGEAVVVAITLRNPLKVPLDVSDLRLTCEFKGADDADVADAGAVATPSSSATLAPLETATIDARCSPSKPGMLKIVGATWTTCGVAKCAMTFDVRAPRTRATGGAHGGWARDVPRHKRLAFTVAATTPTL
;
A
#
# COMPACT_ATOMS: atom_id res chain seq x y z
N ARG A 1 15.37 -42.62 -9.29
CA ARG A 1 14.66 -42.40 -10.59
C ARG A 1 13.85 -43.61 -11.03
N GLU A 2 14.42 -44.81 -11.03
CA GLU A 2 13.78 -46.02 -11.56
C GLU A 2 12.49 -46.43 -10.81
N ALA A 3 12.45 -46.25 -9.49
CA ALA A 3 11.25 -46.52 -8.70
C ALA A 3 10.07 -45.55 -8.95
N ALA A 4 10.30 -44.37 -9.54
CA ALA A 4 9.25 -43.37 -9.70
C ALA A 4 8.22 -43.75 -10.78
N ILE A 5 8.67 -44.35 -11.88
CA ILE A 5 7.82 -44.74 -13.02
C ILE A 5 6.78 -45.80 -12.63
N PRO A 6 7.11 -46.93 -11.98
CA PRO A 6 6.11 -47.91 -11.56
C PRO A 6 5.15 -47.34 -10.53
N LEU A 7 5.61 -46.46 -9.62
CA LEU A 7 4.75 -45.80 -8.65
C LEU A 7 3.73 -44.85 -9.31
N THR A 8 4.15 -44.08 -10.32
CA THR A 8 3.23 -43.25 -11.10
C THR A 8 2.19 -44.12 -11.83
N ARG A 9 2.59 -45.28 -12.37
CA ARG A 9 1.65 -46.22 -13.02
C ARG A 9 0.66 -46.81 -12.03
N ALA A 10 1.11 -47.23 -10.85
CA ALA A 10 0.24 -47.74 -9.80
C ALA A 10 -0.82 -46.69 -9.39
N SER A 11 -0.46 -45.41 -9.35
CA SER A 11 -1.41 -44.32 -9.05
C SER A 11 -2.53 -44.11 -10.09
N ALA A 12 -2.36 -44.64 -11.30
CA ALA A 12 -3.31 -44.51 -12.40
C ALA A 12 -4.31 -45.67 -12.47
N GLU A 13 -4.16 -46.70 -11.64
CA GLU A 13 -5.08 -47.83 -11.60
C GLU A 13 -6.45 -47.41 -11.04
N GLU A 14 -7.51 -47.61 -11.81
CA GLU A 14 -8.87 -47.13 -11.49
C GLU A 14 -9.46 -47.78 -10.22
N ALA A 15 -9.03 -49.01 -9.91
CA ALA A 15 -9.47 -49.72 -8.70
C ALA A 15 -8.87 -49.16 -7.40
N GLN A 16 -7.90 -48.24 -7.49
CA GLN A 16 -7.16 -47.77 -6.33
C GLN A 16 -7.85 -46.59 -5.63
N THR A 17 -8.04 -46.71 -4.32
CA THR A 17 -8.57 -45.63 -3.48
C THR A 17 -7.71 -44.37 -3.59
N HIS A 18 -8.33 -43.18 -3.56
CA HIS A 18 -7.63 -41.88 -3.66
C HIS A 18 -6.44 -41.74 -2.70
N ALA A 19 -6.54 -42.23 -1.46
CA ALA A 19 -5.45 -42.17 -0.49
C ALA A 19 -4.21 -42.99 -0.90
N ARG A 20 -4.40 -44.19 -1.46
CA ARG A 20 -3.31 -45.05 -1.94
C ARG A 20 -2.67 -44.48 -3.21
N ALA A 21 -3.48 -43.97 -4.13
CA ALA A 21 -2.99 -43.28 -5.32
C ALA A 21 -2.19 -42.01 -4.95
N ALA A 22 -2.59 -41.29 -3.90
CA ALA A 22 -1.85 -40.13 -3.39
C ALA A 22 -0.49 -40.54 -2.82
N LEU A 23 -0.44 -41.63 -2.04
CA LEU A 23 0.79 -42.15 -1.44
C LEU A 23 1.81 -42.60 -2.50
N SER A 24 1.35 -43.30 -3.54
CA SER A 24 2.23 -43.71 -4.64
C SER A 24 2.79 -42.50 -5.41
N LEU A 25 1.99 -41.45 -5.61
CA LEU A 25 2.45 -40.18 -6.19
C LEU A 25 3.43 -39.42 -5.28
N GLU A 26 3.20 -39.36 -3.97
CA GLU A 26 4.13 -38.73 -3.02
C GLU A 26 5.47 -39.48 -3.00
N ALA A 27 5.44 -40.81 -2.95
CA ALA A 27 6.63 -41.64 -3.03
C ALA A 27 7.38 -41.47 -4.37
N ALA A 28 6.65 -41.40 -5.50
CA ALA A 28 7.24 -41.09 -6.80
C ALA A 28 7.90 -39.71 -6.81
N ALA A 29 7.26 -38.69 -6.21
CA ALA A 29 7.82 -37.36 -6.08
C ALA A 29 9.15 -37.40 -5.29
N THR A 30 9.17 -38.05 -4.12
CA THR A 30 10.39 -38.20 -3.31
C THR A 30 11.50 -38.93 -4.09
N ALA A 31 11.16 -39.94 -4.89
CA ALA A 31 12.13 -40.66 -5.73
C ALA A 31 12.72 -39.80 -6.87
N TYR A 32 12.00 -38.77 -7.35
CA TYR A 32 12.55 -37.77 -8.27
C TYR A 32 13.45 -36.75 -7.59
N LEU A 33 13.13 -36.39 -6.34
CA LEU A 33 13.95 -35.48 -5.55
C LEU A 33 15.28 -36.12 -5.13
N ARG A 34 15.25 -37.42 -4.80
CA ARG A 34 16.44 -38.24 -4.45
C ARG A 34 17.22 -38.77 -5.65
N ALA A 35 16.79 -38.50 -6.88
CA ALA A 35 17.55 -38.87 -8.06
C ALA A 35 18.84 -38.03 -8.14
N ASP A 36 19.89 -38.59 -8.74
CA ASP A 36 21.11 -37.85 -9.04
C ASP A 36 21.23 -37.65 -10.56
N PRO A 37 21.18 -36.41 -11.09
CA PRO A 37 20.90 -35.15 -10.39
C PRO A 37 19.42 -34.98 -9.99
N PRO A 38 19.12 -34.15 -8.97
CA PRO A 38 17.76 -33.98 -8.44
C PRO A 38 16.82 -33.35 -9.46
N MET A 39 15.64 -33.97 -9.65
CA MET A 39 14.67 -33.59 -10.67
C MET A 39 13.51 -32.75 -10.08
N ALA A 40 13.81 -31.52 -9.62
CA ALA A 40 12.87 -30.66 -8.89
C ALA A 40 11.51 -30.45 -9.58
N ARG A 41 11.49 -30.29 -10.91
CA ARG A 41 10.23 -30.10 -11.66
C ARG A 41 9.37 -31.35 -11.69
N LYS A 42 9.99 -32.53 -11.85
CA LYS A 42 9.26 -33.80 -11.82
C LYS A 42 8.69 -34.04 -10.43
N TYR A 43 9.48 -33.76 -9.39
CA TYR A 43 9.00 -33.75 -8.02
C TYR A 43 7.76 -32.86 -7.86
N ALA A 44 7.82 -31.59 -8.27
CA ALA A 44 6.73 -30.63 -8.07
C ALA A 44 5.43 -31.05 -8.78
N ILE A 45 5.51 -31.57 -10.01
CA ILE A 45 4.34 -32.08 -10.74
C ILE A 45 3.68 -33.23 -9.97
N HIS A 46 4.47 -34.20 -9.51
CA HIS A 46 3.95 -35.36 -8.79
C HIS A 46 3.42 -34.99 -7.40
N ALA A 47 4.05 -34.02 -6.72
CA ALA A 47 3.56 -33.48 -5.47
C ALA A 47 2.21 -32.75 -5.64
N VAL A 48 2.02 -31.97 -6.71
CA VAL A 48 0.71 -31.35 -7.01
C VAL A 48 -0.38 -32.41 -7.25
N LEU A 49 -0.07 -33.46 -8.02
CA LEU A 49 -1.00 -34.56 -8.27
C LEU A 49 -1.33 -35.34 -6.98
N ALA A 50 -0.33 -35.63 -6.15
CA ALA A 50 -0.53 -36.24 -4.83
C ALA A 50 -1.45 -35.39 -3.96
N GLY A 51 -1.21 -34.07 -3.91
CA GLY A 51 -2.05 -33.12 -3.18
C GLY A 51 -3.51 -33.15 -3.64
N HIS A 52 -3.76 -33.24 -4.96
CA HIS A 52 -5.11 -33.35 -5.49
C HIS A 52 -5.82 -34.65 -5.03
N ARG A 53 -5.12 -35.79 -5.11
CA ARG A 53 -5.64 -37.09 -4.65
C ARG A 53 -5.87 -37.09 -3.13
N TYR A 54 -4.98 -36.48 -2.34
CA TYR A 54 -5.17 -36.31 -0.90
C TYR A 54 -6.40 -35.45 -0.57
N ASN A 55 -6.65 -34.40 -1.34
CA ASN A 55 -7.84 -33.57 -1.18
C ASN A 55 -9.13 -34.36 -1.49
N GLN A 56 -9.15 -35.15 -2.57
CA GLN A 56 -10.27 -36.06 -2.88
C GLN A 56 -10.52 -37.10 -1.78
N ALA A 57 -9.46 -37.55 -1.11
CA ALA A 57 -9.55 -38.46 0.04
C ALA A 57 -9.92 -37.77 1.36
N GLY A 58 -10.10 -36.44 1.40
CA GLY A 58 -10.35 -35.67 2.62
C GLY A 58 -9.13 -35.48 3.54
N LEU A 59 -7.94 -35.92 3.11
CA LEU A 59 -6.68 -35.85 3.87
C LEU A 59 -5.98 -34.49 3.72
N ARG A 60 -6.63 -33.44 4.24
CA ARG A 60 -6.23 -32.02 4.03
C ARG A 60 -4.79 -31.71 4.44
N ALA A 61 -4.32 -32.20 5.59
CA ALA A 61 -2.96 -31.94 6.07
C ALA A 61 -1.89 -32.45 5.09
N ASN A 62 -2.10 -33.64 4.51
CA ASN A 62 -1.19 -34.20 3.51
C ASN A 62 -1.26 -33.42 2.19
N ALA A 63 -2.46 -32.97 1.79
CA ALA A 63 -2.61 -32.11 0.63
C ALA A 63 -1.85 -30.78 0.78
N ILE A 64 -1.98 -30.11 1.93
CA ILE A 64 -1.24 -28.88 2.24
C ILE A 64 0.26 -29.12 2.17
N ARG A 65 0.77 -30.19 2.79
CA ARG A 65 2.20 -30.55 2.74
C ARG A 65 2.69 -30.71 1.31
N CYS A 66 1.96 -31.45 0.49
CA CYS A 66 2.32 -31.70 -0.91
C CYS A 66 2.34 -30.41 -1.75
N TYR A 67 1.30 -29.57 -1.62
CA TYR A 67 1.24 -28.29 -2.33
C TYR A 67 2.30 -27.30 -1.86
N ALA A 68 2.52 -27.18 -0.55
CA ALA A 68 3.54 -26.31 0.03
C ALA A 68 4.95 -26.73 -0.39
N GLY A 69 5.21 -28.05 -0.48
CA GLY A 69 6.47 -28.58 -0.99
C GLY A 69 6.71 -28.29 -2.48
N ALA A 70 5.65 -28.19 -3.28
CA ALA A 70 5.75 -27.92 -4.71
C ALA A 70 5.92 -26.42 -5.05
N LEU A 71 5.36 -25.53 -4.21
CA LEU A 71 5.32 -24.09 -4.46
C LEU A 71 6.69 -23.44 -4.73
N PRO A 72 7.76 -23.69 -3.95
CA PRO A 72 9.07 -23.08 -4.18
C PRO A 72 9.70 -23.40 -5.55
N VAL A 73 9.32 -24.51 -6.18
CA VAL A 73 9.83 -24.91 -7.50
C VAL A 73 9.25 -24.03 -8.61
N TYR A 74 8.04 -23.51 -8.41
CA TYR A 74 7.35 -22.64 -9.37
C TYR A 74 7.46 -21.16 -9.02
N GLU A 75 7.85 -20.81 -7.79
CA GLU A 75 8.11 -19.44 -7.41
C GLU A 75 9.30 -18.84 -8.17
N ARG A 76 9.21 -17.54 -8.44
CA ARG A 76 10.30 -16.81 -9.05
C ARG A 76 11.37 -16.58 -7.98
N ARG A 77 12.59 -17.05 -8.21
CA ARG A 77 13.74 -16.75 -7.34
C ARG A 77 13.89 -15.23 -7.24
N ARG A 78 13.68 -14.66 -6.04
CA ARG A 78 13.74 -13.22 -5.78
C ARG A 78 15.17 -12.67 -5.82
N ASP A 79 16.18 -13.55 -5.72
CA ASP A 79 17.59 -13.20 -5.49
C ASP A 79 18.40 -12.95 -6.79
N ALA A 80 17.73 -12.91 -7.94
CA ALA A 80 18.38 -12.56 -9.20
C ALA A 80 18.46 -11.03 -9.31
N GLY A 81 19.59 -10.46 -8.89
CA GLY A 81 19.90 -9.04 -9.07
C GLY A 81 19.72 -8.55 -10.52
N PRO A 82 19.76 -7.23 -10.75
CA PRO A 82 19.38 -6.58 -12.01
C PRO A 82 20.31 -6.86 -13.22
N GLY A 83 21.10 -7.94 -13.20
CA GLY A 83 22.00 -8.37 -14.28
C GLY A 83 21.91 -9.86 -14.63
N ALA A 84 21.03 -10.65 -14.01
CA ALA A 84 20.86 -12.06 -14.38
C ALA A 84 20.18 -12.17 -15.75
N GLY A 85 20.97 -12.56 -16.75
CA GLY A 85 20.65 -12.55 -18.17
C GLY A 85 19.31 -13.18 -18.56
N LYS A 86 18.89 -12.77 -19.76
CA LYS A 86 17.70 -13.09 -20.55
C LYS A 86 17.53 -14.58 -20.89
N ARG A 87 17.69 -15.49 -19.92
CA ARG A 87 17.11 -16.84 -19.90
C ARG A 87 16.05 -16.88 -18.81
N ARG A 88 15.09 -15.94 -18.89
CA ARG A 88 13.93 -15.89 -18.00
C ARG A 88 13.14 -17.18 -18.17
N GLY A 89 13.15 -18.03 -17.16
CA GLY A 89 12.34 -19.24 -17.13
C GLY A 89 10.90 -18.92 -17.49
N VAL A 90 10.34 -19.72 -18.39
CA VAL A 90 8.91 -19.71 -18.78
C VAL A 90 8.08 -19.54 -17.52
N GLY A 91 7.29 -18.46 -17.47
CA GLY A 91 6.50 -18.11 -16.30
C GLY A 91 5.49 -19.21 -16.01
N TRP A 92 5.75 -20.02 -14.97
CA TRP A 92 4.82 -21.04 -14.48
C TRP A 92 3.65 -20.41 -13.71
N ASN A 93 3.14 -19.27 -14.17
CA ASN A 93 2.10 -18.50 -13.50
C ASN A 93 0.84 -19.34 -13.31
N LYS A 94 0.42 -20.13 -14.31
CA LYS A 94 -0.72 -21.05 -14.16
C LYS A 94 -0.53 -22.05 -13.02
N ALA A 95 0.68 -22.60 -12.85
CA ALA A 95 0.99 -23.52 -11.77
C ALA A 95 1.02 -22.82 -10.41
N ARG A 96 1.60 -21.62 -10.35
CA ARG A 96 1.61 -20.77 -9.15
C ARG A 96 0.20 -20.38 -8.73
N GLU A 97 -0.62 -19.94 -9.68
CA GLU A 97 -2.03 -19.59 -9.47
C GLU A 97 -2.79 -20.79 -8.89
N HIS A 98 -2.65 -21.97 -9.51
CA HIS A 98 -3.27 -23.20 -9.00
C HIS A 98 -2.83 -23.51 -7.57
N LEU A 99 -1.52 -23.42 -7.28
CA LEU A 99 -0.97 -23.71 -5.97
C LEU A 99 -1.41 -22.71 -4.90
N HIS A 100 -1.38 -21.42 -5.18
CA HIS A 100 -1.85 -20.39 -4.24
C HIS A 100 -3.35 -20.53 -3.97
N PHE A 101 -4.17 -20.81 -5.00
CA PHE A 101 -5.59 -21.05 -4.82
C PHE A 101 -5.87 -22.32 -4.01
N ALA A 102 -5.19 -23.43 -4.32
CA ALA A 102 -5.34 -24.68 -3.61
C ALA A 102 -4.89 -24.57 -2.15
N LEU A 103 -3.72 -24.00 -1.88
CA LEU A 103 -3.20 -23.77 -0.53
C LEU A 103 -4.11 -22.82 0.26
N GLY A 104 -4.52 -21.70 -0.33
CA GLY A 104 -5.43 -20.75 0.30
C GLY A 104 -6.71 -21.43 0.79
N ARG A 105 -7.35 -22.23 -0.07
CA ARG A 105 -8.55 -22.99 0.30
C ARG A 105 -8.31 -24.04 1.38
N GLN A 106 -7.26 -24.85 1.24
CA GLN A 106 -6.99 -25.93 2.21
C GLN A 106 -6.63 -25.39 3.59
N VAL A 107 -5.84 -24.31 3.64
CA VAL A 107 -5.43 -23.66 4.89
C VAL A 107 -6.60 -22.91 5.53
N ALA A 108 -7.47 -22.27 4.74
CA ALA A 108 -8.72 -21.69 5.24
C ALA A 108 -9.66 -22.75 5.83
N HIS A 109 -9.79 -23.90 5.18
CA HIS A 109 -10.56 -25.03 5.72
C HIS A 109 -9.97 -25.61 7.02
N ALA A 110 -8.66 -25.44 7.25
CA ALA A 110 -8.00 -25.82 8.50
C ALA A 110 -8.16 -24.76 9.62
N GLY A 111 -8.84 -23.64 9.33
CA GLY A 111 -9.10 -22.55 10.29
C GLY A 111 -8.00 -21.48 10.38
N ASP A 112 -6.89 -21.61 9.64
CA ASP A 112 -5.83 -20.62 9.64
C ASP A 112 -6.05 -19.55 8.58
N PHE A 113 -6.93 -18.61 8.88
CA PHE A 113 -7.27 -17.51 7.97
C PHE A 113 -6.10 -16.55 7.73
N ALA A 114 -5.19 -16.39 8.70
CA ALA A 114 -4.04 -15.52 8.57
C ALA A 114 -3.07 -16.00 7.47
N ARG A 115 -2.74 -17.30 7.45
CA ARG A 115 -1.92 -17.89 6.38
C ARG A 115 -2.67 -18.00 5.06
N ALA A 116 -3.96 -18.33 5.09
CA ALA A 116 -4.78 -18.38 3.88
C ALA A 116 -4.83 -17.01 3.17
N ARG A 117 -4.93 -15.91 3.93
CA ARG A 117 -4.90 -14.54 3.40
C ARG A 117 -3.64 -14.28 2.58
N ALA A 118 -2.47 -14.69 3.08
CA ALA A 118 -1.20 -14.50 2.37
C ALA A 118 -1.17 -15.25 1.02
N TYR A 119 -1.73 -16.47 0.97
CA TYR A 119 -1.83 -17.22 -0.30
C TYR A 119 -2.79 -16.58 -1.29
N PHE A 120 -3.98 -16.15 -0.85
CA PHE A 120 -4.94 -15.46 -1.73
C PHE A 120 -4.43 -14.08 -2.20
N ARG A 121 -3.65 -13.38 -1.37
CA ARG A 121 -2.95 -12.16 -1.78
C ARG A 121 -1.96 -12.43 -2.91
N ALA A 122 -1.09 -13.42 -2.72
CA ALA A 122 -0.13 -13.83 -3.77
C ALA A 122 -0.84 -14.33 -5.05
N LEU A 123 -2.03 -14.94 -4.91
CA LEU A 123 -2.87 -15.33 -6.04
C LEU A 123 -3.32 -14.13 -6.86
N LEU A 124 -3.83 -13.07 -6.21
CA LEU A 124 -4.28 -11.85 -6.89
C LEU A 124 -3.13 -11.16 -7.63
N GLU A 125 -1.91 -11.20 -7.10
CA GLU A 125 -0.72 -10.65 -7.75
C GLU A 125 -0.25 -11.47 -8.97
N CYS A 126 -0.36 -12.80 -8.92
CA CYS A 126 0.13 -13.66 -10.00
C CYS A 126 -0.90 -13.96 -11.09
N ALA A 127 -2.20 -13.78 -10.82
CA ALA A 127 -3.31 -14.08 -11.73
C ALA A 127 -3.49 -13.06 -12.88
N THR A 128 -2.42 -12.64 -13.54
CA THR A 128 -2.44 -11.56 -14.55
C THR A 128 -3.12 -11.96 -15.87
N THR A 129 -3.05 -13.25 -16.24
CA THR A 129 -3.62 -13.77 -17.49
C THR A 129 -5.08 -14.23 -17.37
N GLN A 130 -5.65 -14.22 -16.17
CA GLN A 130 -6.99 -14.73 -15.92
C GLN A 130 -8.10 -13.78 -16.42
N THR A 131 -9.30 -14.32 -16.65
CA THR A 131 -10.48 -13.53 -17.01
C THR A 131 -10.99 -12.73 -15.81
N ALA A 132 -11.77 -11.69 -16.06
CA ALA A 132 -12.40 -10.89 -15.01
C ALA A 132 -13.27 -11.75 -14.07
N ALA A 133 -14.03 -12.71 -14.61
CA ALA A 133 -14.87 -13.61 -13.83
C ALA A 133 -14.07 -14.50 -12.86
N THR A 134 -12.93 -15.03 -13.31
CA THR A 134 -12.03 -15.83 -12.46
C THR A 134 -11.38 -14.95 -11.38
N GLN A 135 -10.90 -13.76 -11.75
CA GLN A 135 -10.34 -12.82 -10.78
C GLN A 135 -11.36 -12.35 -9.75
N ALA A 136 -12.62 -12.14 -10.14
CA ALA A 136 -13.70 -11.82 -9.21
C ALA A 136 -13.94 -12.94 -8.20
N THR A 137 -13.77 -14.20 -8.62
CA THR A 137 -13.84 -15.35 -7.70
C THR A 137 -12.68 -15.36 -6.72
N TYR A 138 -11.45 -15.11 -7.20
CA TYR A 138 -10.29 -14.99 -6.32
C TYR A 138 -10.41 -13.84 -5.32
N LEU A 139 -10.94 -12.69 -5.76
CA LEU A 139 -11.19 -11.55 -4.89
C LEU A 139 -12.23 -11.88 -3.82
N ARG A 140 -13.33 -12.57 -4.17
CA ARG A 140 -14.34 -13.02 -3.19
C ARG A 140 -13.74 -13.95 -2.12
N GLU A 141 -12.93 -14.92 -2.52
CA GLU A 141 -12.25 -15.83 -1.58
C GLU A 141 -11.28 -15.08 -0.66
N TYR A 142 -10.52 -14.13 -1.21
CA TYR A 142 -9.64 -13.26 -0.44
C TYR A 142 -10.41 -12.46 0.61
N LEU A 143 -11.48 -11.75 0.20
CA LEU A 143 -12.30 -10.95 1.10
C LEU A 143 -12.97 -11.81 2.18
N TYR A 144 -13.46 -13.00 1.83
CA TYR A 144 -14.00 -13.94 2.81
C TYR A 144 -12.97 -14.30 3.89
N VAL A 145 -11.76 -14.67 3.50
CA VAL A 145 -10.69 -15.03 4.44
C VAL A 145 -10.27 -13.85 5.31
N VAL A 146 -10.19 -12.65 4.73
CA VAL A 146 -9.91 -11.42 5.48
C VAL A 146 -11.00 -11.17 6.53
N GLN A 147 -12.28 -11.27 6.15
CA GLN A 147 -13.40 -11.10 7.07
C GLN A 147 -13.35 -12.10 8.24
N GLN A 148 -13.08 -13.38 7.95
CA GLN A 148 -12.94 -14.41 8.98
C GLN A 148 -11.75 -14.18 9.91
N SER A 149 -10.65 -13.62 9.40
CA SER A 149 -9.48 -13.27 10.21
C SER A 149 -9.78 -12.20 11.27
N TYR A 150 -10.74 -11.30 11.00
CA TYR A 150 -11.20 -10.32 11.98
C TYR A 150 -12.21 -10.91 12.97
N GLY A 151 -13.12 -11.79 12.52
CA GLY A 151 -14.18 -12.36 13.36
C GLY A 151 -13.70 -13.32 14.47
N GLY A 152 -12.53 -13.94 14.29
CA GLY A 152 -11.91 -14.81 15.31
C GLY A 152 -11.34 -14.07 16.53
N GLN A 153 -11.21 -12.74 16.46
CA GLN A 153 -10.72 -11.89 17.54
C GLN A 153 -11.90 -11.26 18.32
N SER A 154 -12.74 -12.09 18.94
CA SER A 154 -13.83 -11.63 19.84
C SER A 154 -13.36 -11.23 21.25
N GLY A 155 -12.08 -10.91 21.42
CA GLY A 155 -11.53 -10.36 22.66
C GLY A 155 -10.69 -9.14 22.32
N ALA A 156 -10.95 -8.02 23.00
CA ALA A 156 -10.29 -6.73 22.83
C ALA A 156 -8.81 -6.81 22.41
N GLY A 157 -8.49 -6.37 21.19
CA GLY A 157 -7.11 -6.29 20.73
C GLY A 157 -6.97 -6.20 19.21
N ALA A 158 -7.07 -4.98 18.68
CA ALA A 158 -6.63 -4.56 17.35
C ALA A 158 -7.08 -5.44 16.16
N SER A 159 -8.16 -5.02 15.51
CA SER A 159 -8.43 -5.30 14.09
C SER A 159 -7.17 -4.94 13.28
N ALA A 160 -6.29 -5.92 13.02
CA ALA A 160 -4.98 -5.67 12.44
C ALA A 160 -5.15 -5.02 11.06
N ILE A 161 -4.84 -3.72 10.99
CA ILE A 161 -4.86 -2.98 9.73
C ILE A 161 -3.73 -3.55 8.88
N GLU A 162 -4.05 -3.91 7.63
CA GLU A 162 -3.07 -4.50 6.73
C GLU A 162 -2.21 -3.39 6.12
N GLU A 163 -0.89 -3.46 6.33
CA GLU A 163 0.05 -2.67 5.55
C GLU A 163 0.00 -3.19 4.09
N THR A 164 -0.56 -2.34 3.24
CA THR A 164 -1.35 -2.60 2.02
C THR A 164 -0.78 -3.46 0.88
N PRO A 165 -1.66 -3.87 -0.07
CA PRO A 165 -1.33 -3.79 -1.50
C PRO A 165 -2.52 -3.46 -2.45
N LEU A 166 -3.77 -3.45 -1.97
CA LEU A 166 -4.97 -3.42 -2.81
C LEU A 166 -5.89 -2.28 -2.36
N PRO A 167 -6.16 -1.29 -3.22
CA PRO A 167 -5.37 -0.90 -4.41
C PRO A 167 -3.89 -0.64 -4.09
N SER A 168 -3.02 -0.79 -5.09
CA SER A 168 -1.59 -0.49 -4.92
C SER A 168 -1.38 1.02 -4.92
N VAL A 169 -0.65 1.53 -3.93
CA VAL A 169 -0.41 2.98 -3.77
C VAL A 169 0.97 3.33 -4.29
N ASP A 170 1.08 4.38 -5.10
CA ASP A 170 2.38 4.96 -5.42
C ASP A 170 2.82 5.90 -4.29
N VAL A 171 3.59 5.34 -3.36
CA VAL A 171 4.07 6.02 -2.14
C VAL A 171 4.89 7.28 -2.47
N GLY A 172 5.56 7.31 -3.62
CA GLY A 172 6.42 8.42 -4.03
C GLY A 172 5.68 9.62 -4.64
N ASP A 173 4.38 9.46 -4.91
CA ASP A 173 3.57 10.42 -5.65
C ASP A 173 2.54 11.17 -4.78
N ALA A 174 2.55 10.96 -3.46
CA ALA A 174 1.71 11.73 -2.54
C ALA A 174 2.03 13.23 -2.68
N ARG A 175 1.03 14.01 -3.13
CA ARG A 175 1.16 15.45 -3.39
C ARG A 175 0.24 16.24 -2.49
N VAL A 176 0.79 17.21 -1.80
CA VAL A 176 0.04 18.15 -0.98
C VAL A 176 -0.39 19.34 -1.82
N THR A 177 -1.68 19.62 -1.78
CA THR A 177 -2.28 20.85 -2.27
C THR A 177 -2.98 21.52 -1.09
N PHE A 178 -2.91 22.84 -1.05
CA PHE A 178 -3.77 23.60 -0.16
C PHE A 178 -5.06 23.88 -0.93
N HIS A 179 -6.21 23.83 -0.26
CA HIS A 179 -7.44 24.40 -0.80
C HIS A 179 -7.31 25.91 -0.77
N ASP A 180 -6.46 26.41 -1.65
CA ASP A 180 -6.45 27.80 -2.03
C ASP A 180 -7.14 27.83 -3.39
N GLY A 181 -8.42 28.21 -3.41
CA GLY A 181 -9.16 28.43 -4.65
C GLY A 181 -8.50 29.46 -5.56
N HIS A 182 -7.42 30.12 -5.11
CA HIS A 182 -6.78 31.24 -5.80
C HIS A 182 -5.39 30.96 -6.39
N VAL A 183 -4.72 29.81 -6.19
CA VAL A 183 -3.24 29.78 -6.41
C VAL A 183 -2.70 28.82 -7.47
N TYR A 184 -3.51 28.05 -8.19
CA TYR A 184 -3.01 27.41 -9.42
C TYR A 184 -3.90 27.71 -10.62
N ALA A 185 -3.38 28.57 -11.49
CA ALA A 185 -3.82 28.74 -12.86
C ALA A 185 -3.68 27.40 -13.61
N SER A 186 -4.66 26.52 -13.49
CA SER A 186 -5.02 25.62 -14.58
C SER A 186 -5.92 26.40 -15.53
N ASP A 187 -5.80 26.21 -16.84
CA ASP A 187 -6.58 26.96 -17.85
C ASP A 187 -8.11 26.94 -17.64
N SER A 188 -8.62 26.02 -16.82
CA SER A 188 -10.02 25.95 -16.39
C SER A 188 -10.44 26.91 -15.27
N SER A 189 -9.51 27.53 -14.52
CA SER A 189 -9.82 28.41 -13.38
C SER A 189 -10.09 29.86 -13.77
N PHE A 190 -9.84 30.26 -15.03
CA PHE A 190 -10.20 31.60 -15.52
C PHE A 190 -11.72 31.81 -15.64
N ALA A 191 -12.52 30.74 -15.60
CA ALA A 191 -13.98 30.82 -15.68
C ALA A 191 -14.67 31.04 -14.32
N ALA A 192 -13.95 30.89 -13.20
CA ALA A 192 -14.50 31.16 -11.87
C ALA A 192 -14.50 32.68 -11.60
N LYS A 193 -15.67 33.29 -11.75
CA LYS A 193 -15.97 34.71 -11.46
C LYS A 193 -15.91 35.06 -9.96
N ASP A 194 -14.83 34.73 -9.28
CA ASP A 194 -14.51 35.30 -7.96
C ASP A 194 -13.18 36.02 -8.03
N SER A 195 -13.16 37.07 -8.84
CA SER A 195 -12.10 38.07 -8.78
C SER A 195 -12.27 38.86 -7.49
N VAL A 196 -11.43 38.60 -6.49
CA VAL A 196 -11.26 39.50 -5.35
C VAL A 196 -10.96 40.90 -5.91
N SER A 197 -11.75 41.89 -5.48
CA SER A 197 -11.63 43.26 -5.98
C SER A 197 -10.20 43.78 -5.76
N SER A 198 -9.66 44.52 -6.75
CA SER A 198 -8.39 45.24 -6.60
C SER A 198 -8.42 46.17 -5.37
N ASP A 199 -9.59 46.61 -4.94
CA ASP A 199 -9.71 47.50 -3.78
C ASP A 199 -9.53 46.74 -2.45
N THR A 200 -9.83 45.43 -2.40
CA THR A 200 -9.53 44.59 -1.23
C THR A 200 -8.02 44.43 -1.04
N TRP A 201 -7.27 44.29 -2.14
CA TRP A 201 -5.80 44.26 -2.12
C TRP A 201 -5.20 45.59 -1.70
N LYS A 202 -5.78 46.71 -2.17
CA LYS A 202 -5.31 48.06 -1.76
C LYS A 202 -5.50 48.32 -0.27
N VAL A 203 -6.54 47.79 0.36
CA VAL A 203 -6.73 47.92 1.82
C VAL A 203 -5.63 47.17 2.56
N LEU A 204 -5.29 45.94 2.15
CA LEU A 204 -4.20 45.17 2.76
C LEU A 204 -2.81 45.80 2.54
N GLU A 205 -2.59 46.43 1.38
CA GLU A 205 -1.34 47.11 1.05
C GLU A 205 -1.17 48.45 1.80
N ASN A 206 -2.27 49.19 2.01
CA ASN A 206 -2.21 50.55 2.55
C ASN A 206 -2.61 50.67 4.03
N ASP A 207 -3.55 49.86 4.53
CA ASP A 207 -4.16 50.07 5.84
C ASP A 207 -3.61 49.13 6.95
N ASP A 208 -3.04 47.98 6.60
CA ASP A 208 -2.65 46.95 7.59
C ASP A 208 -1.13 46.83 7.88
N GLY A 209 -0.30 47.76 7.40
CA GLY A 209 1.12 47.83 7.80
C GLY A 209 1.95 46.58 7.43
N LEU A 210 1.48 45.79 6.47
CA LEU A 210 2.14 44.57 5.97
C LEU A 210 3.55 44.82 5.44
N VAL A 211 3.82 46.06 5.02
CA VAL A 211 5.17 46.59 4.82
C VAL A 211 5.58 47.34 6.08
N PRO A 212 6.53 46.84 6.89
CA PRO A 212 7.05 47.56 8.04
C PRO A 212 7.53 48.95 7.62
N ALA A 213 7.17 50.00 8.35
CA ALA A 213 7.53 51.38 8.01
C ALA A 213 9.05 51.59 7.78
N GLY A 214 9.90 50.75 8.38
CA GLY A 214 11.36 50.74 8.17
C GLY A 214 11.82 50.26 6.78
N LEU A 215 10.96 49.64 5.97
CA LEU A 215 11.24 49.24 4.59
C LEU A 215 10.91 50.35 3.57
N GLN A 216 10.11 51.36 3.96
CA GLN A 216 9.71 52.44 3.06
C GLN A 216 10.78 53.54 2.93
N GLY A 217 11.75 53.58 3.84
CA GLY A 217 12.85 54.53 3.81
C GLY A 217 14.21 53.85 3.88
N GLY A 218 14.78 53.49 2.73
CA GLY A 218 16.23 53.27 2.46
C GLY A 218 17.10 52.49 3.47
N GLY A 219 16.51 51.81 4.45
CA GLY A 219 17.19 51.13 5.55
C GLY A 219 17.44 49.65 5.24
N ALA A 220 18.31 49.05 6.05
CA ALA A 220 18.74 47.66 5.94
C ALA A 220 17.55 46.73 5.72
N THR A 221 17.52 46.08 4.56
CA THR A 221 16.47 45.17 4.16
C THR A 221 16.65 43.82 4.84
N TRP A 222 15.64 42.95 4.81
CA TRP A 222 15.77 41.59 5.33
C TRP A 222 16.91 40.77 4.66
N LEU A 223 17.42 41.23 3.51
CA LEU A 223 18.61 40.69 2.84
C LEU A 223 19.92 40.98 3.58
N ASP A 224 19.96 42.03 4.40
CA ASP A 224 21.16 42.48 5.12
C ASP A 224 21.34 41.76 6.46
N LYS A 225 20.34 40.97 6.89
CA LYS A 225 20.48 40.10 8.05
C LYS A 225 21.40 38.92 7.72
N PRO A 226 22.36 38.56 8.59
CA PRO A 226 23.16 37.36 8.40
C PRO A 226 22.22 36.16 8.22
N ARG A 227 22.55 35.26 7.28
CA ARG A 227 21.81 34.02 7.06
C ARG A 227 21.87 33.16 8.33
N GLU A 228 20.90 33.34 9.21
CA GLU A 228 20.68 32.43 10.32
C GLU A 228 20.39 31.05 9.75
N LYS A 229 20.90 30.02 10.42
CA LYS A 229 20.72 28.63 10.03
C LYS A 229 19.23 28.32 10.09
N GLY A 230 18.57 28.40 8.94
CA GLY A 230 17.12 28.25 8.85
C GLY A 230 16.66 26.99 9.55
N ALA A 231 15.63 27.10 10.38
CA ALA A 231 14.92 25.96 10.94
C ALA A 231 14.54 24.96 9.83
N GLU A 232 14.27 23.70 10.20
CA GLU A 232 13.74 22.73 9.25
C GLU A 232 12.62 23.35 8.43
N GLN A 233 12.80 23.46 7.11
CA GLN A 233 11.82 24.12 6.26
C GLN A 233 10.56 23.26 6.19
N ARG A 234 9.53 23.65 6.94
CA ARG A 234 8.22 22.99 6.98
C ARG A 234 7.21 23.75 6.11
N GLY A 235 6.13 23.09 5.73
CA GLY A 235 4.97 23.81 5.19
C GLY A 235 4.33 24.67 6.29
N VAL A 236 3.52 25.64 5.90
CA VAL A 236 2.67 26.41 6.84
C VAL A 236 1.22 26.22 6.41
N CYS A 237 0.33 25.98 7.36
CA CYS A 237 -1.12 25.99 7.14
C CYS A 237 -1.82 26.72 8.28
N ALA A 238 -3.04 27.17 8.08
CA ALA A 238 -3.79 27.85 9.13
C ALA A 238 -4.75 26.89 9.86
N ALA A 239 -5.00 27.15 11.14
CA ALA A 239 -5.98 26.41 11.93
C ALA A 239 -7.40 26.64 11.37
N GLY A 240 -8.13 25.56 11.08
CA GLY A 240 -9.44 25.58 10.44
C GLY A 240 -9.39 25.37 8.93
N GLU A 241 -8.24 25.54 8.28
CA GLU A 241 -8.07 25.31 6.85
C GLU A 241 -7.78 23.84 6.53
N ALA A 242 -8.33 23.37 5.41
CA ALA A 242 -8.14 21.99 4.96
C ALA A 242 -6.84 21.86 4.14
N VAL A 243 -5.95 20.99 4.61
CA VAL A 243 -4.82 20.48 3.83
C VAL A 243 -5.30 19.27 3.02
N VAL A 244 -5.05 19.30 1.71
CA VAL A 244 -5.41 18.23 0.78
C VAL A 244 -4.18 17.45 0.41
N VAL A 245 -4.29 16.13 0.43
CA VAL A 245 -3.27 15.21 -0.06
C VAL A 245 -3.89 14.38 -1.17
N ALA A 246 -3.39 14.58 -2.37
CA ALA A 246 -3.69 13.77 -3.54
C ALA A 246 -2.94 12.44 -3.44
N ILE A 247 -3.68 11.33 -3.37
CA ILE A 247 -3.16 9.97 -3.22
C ILE A 247 -3.45 9.18 -4.50
N THR A 248 -2.40 8.75 -5.20
CA THR A 248 -2.52 7.94 -6.41
C THR A 248 -2.69 6.47 -6.06
N LEU A 249 -3.90 5.93 -6.33
CA LEU A 249 -4.27 4.53 -6.13
C LEU A 249 -4.39 3.81 -7.48
N ARG A 250 -3.88 2.58 -7.55
CA ARG A 250 -3.96 1.74 -8.74
C ARG A 250 -4.71 0.44 -8.45
N ASN A 251 -5.69 0.13 -9.28
CA ASN A 251 -6.34 -1.17 -9.32
C ASN A 251 -5.51 -2.13 -10.20
N PRO A 252 -4.90 -3.21 -9.65
CA PRO A 252 -4.18 -4.19 -10.47
C PRO A 252 -5.11 -5.26 -11.08
N LEU A 253 -6.40 -5.28 -10.73
CA LEU A 253 -7.36 -6.31 -11.12
C LEU A 253 -8.20 -5.87 -12.32
N LYS A 254 -8.74 -6.85 -13.05
CA LYS A 254 -9.71 -6.67 -14.14
C LYS A 254 -11.16 -6.57 -13.63
N VAL A 255 -11.32 -6.28 -12.35
CA VAL A 255 -12.59 -6.20 -11.63
C VAL A 255 -12.60 -4.85 -10.91
N PRO A 256 -13.73 -4.13 -10.85
CA PRO A 256 -13.81 -2.88 -10.10
C PRO A 256 -13.48 -3.11 -8.62
N LEU A 257 -12.81 -2.13 -8.01
CA LEU A 257 -12.46 -2.13 -6.58
C LEU A 257 -13.08 -0.93 -5.90
N ASP A 258 -13.91 -1.17 -4.90
CA ASP A 258 -14.46 -0.11 -4.06
C ASP A 258 -13.47 0.25 -2.95
N VAL A 259 -13.21 1.54 -2.80
CA VAL A 259 -12.43 2.13 -1.72
C VAL A 259 -13.38 2.97 -0.90
N SER A 260 -13.65 2.55 0.33
CA SER A 260 -14.49 3.28 1.28
C SER A 260 -13.67 3.75 2.48
N ASP A 261 -14.16 4.79 3.15
CA ASP A 261 -13.56 5.34 4.36
C ASP A 261 -12.06 5.71 4.23
N LEU A 262 -11.65 6.25 3.07
CA LEU A 262 -10.29 6.76 2.87
C LEU A 262 -10.09 8.03 3.71
N ARG A 263 -9.22 7.94 4.73
CA ARG A 263 -8.87 9.01 5.66
C ARG A 263 -7.36 9.17 5.77
N LEU A 264 -6.91 10.39 6.03
CA LEU A 264 -5.52 10.65 6.40
C LEU A 264 -5.26 10.24 7.84
N THR A 265 -4.08 9.67 8.10
CA THR A 265 -3.58 9.45 9.46
C THR A 265 -2.61 10.55 9.81
N CYS A 266 -2.96 11.36 10.80
CA CYS A 266 -2.21 12.55 11.20
C CYS A 266 -1.70 12.43 12.65
N GLU A 267 -0.49 12.91 12.88
CA GLU A 267 0.06 13.19 14.21
C GLU A 267 -0.01 14.71 14.42
N PHE A 268 -0.58 15.15 15.54
CA PHE A 268 -0.66 16.56 15.89
C PHE A 268 -0.03 16.81 17.27
N LYS A 269 0.73 17.91 17.38
CA LYS A 269 1.27 18.42 18.65
C LYS A 269 0.84 19.87 18.82
N GLY A 270 0.16 20.19 19.92
CA GLY A 270 -0.27 21.57 20.22
C GLY A 270 0.92 22.49 20.52
N ALA A 271 0.71 23.80 20.36
CA ALA A 271 1.73 24.79 20.75
C ALA A 271 1.95 24.84 22.28
N ASP A 272 0.89 24.57 23.06
CA ASP A 272 0.89 24.71 24.52
C ASP A 272 1.19 23.39 25.27
N ASP A 273 1.13 22.23 24.58
CA ASP A 273 1.35 20.89 25.14
C ASP A 273 2.38 20.13 24.27
N ALA A 274 3.65 20.18 24.68
CA ALA A 274 4.76 19.62 23.90
C ALA A 274 4.79 18.06 23.87
N ASP A 275 4.09 17.40 24.80
CA ASP A 275 4.30 15.97 25.10
C ASP A 275 3.07 15.07 24.92
N VAL A 276 1.91 15.59 24.52
CA VAL A 276 0.68 14.77 24.34
C VAL A 276 0.10 14.96 22.94
N ALA A 277 -0.05 13.86 22.20
CA ALA A 277 -0.75 13.86 20.91
C ALA A 277 -2.26 14.04 21.14
N ASP A 278 -2.82 15.18 20.72
CA ASP A 278 -4.25 15.47 20.85
C ASP A 278 -5.02 14.77 19.71
N ALA A 279 -5.60 13.59 19.98
CA ALA A 279 -6.30 12.75 19.02
C ALA A 279 -7.61 13.37 18.46
N GLY A 280 -8.04 14.52 18.98
CA GLY A 280 -9.22 15.28 18.50
C GLY A 280 -8.89 16.59 17.79
N ALA A 281 -7.60 16.96 17.67
CA ALA A 281 -7.20 18.26 17.15
C ALA A 281 -7.21 18.36 15.62
N VAL A 282 -7.38 17.24 14.90
CA VAL A 282 -7.37 17.21 13.42
C VAL A 282 -8.60 16.47 12.92
N ALA A 283 -9.45 17.16 12.16
CA ALA A 283 -10.58 16.53 11.49
C ALA A 283 -10.11 15.89 10.17
N THR A 284 -10.35 14.60 9.99
CA THR A 284 -9.98 13.83 8.79
C THR A 284 -11.25 13.26 8.14
N PRO A 285 -11.96 14.03 7.29
CA PRO A 285 -13.16 13.54 6.62
C PRO A 285 -12.85 12.33 5.73
N SER A 286 -13.80 11.40 5.67
CA SER A 286 -13.71 10.21 4.83
C SER A 286 -14.05 10.52 3.37
N SER A 287 -13.27 9.96 2.45
CA SER A 287 -13.59 9.91 1.02
C SER A 287 -13.83 8.47 0.56
N SER A 288 -14.56 8.31 -0.54
CA SER A 288 -14.83 7.01 -1.14
C SER A 288 -14.81 7.11 -2.66
N ALA A 289 -14.32 6.07 -3.32
CA ALA A 289 -14.32 5.97 -4.78
C ALA A 289 -14.39 4.50 -5.22
N THR A 290 -14.84 4.27 -6.45
CA THR A 290 -14.75 2.97 -7.11
C THR A 290 -13.72 3.07 -8.23
N LEU A 291 -12.66 2.27 -8.14
CA LEU A 291 -11.62 2.18 -9.16
C LEU A 291 -12.06 1.17 -10.23
N ALA A 292 -12.13 1.60 -11.48
CA ALA A 292 -12.43 0.75 -12.61
C ALA A 292 -11.32 -0.31 -12.83
N PRO A 293 -11.61 -1.38 -13.61
CA PRO A 293 -10.62 -2.40 -13.95
C PRO A 293 -9.32 -1.80 -14.50
N LEU A 294 -8.18 -2.17 -13.90
CA LEU A 294 -6.83 -1.72 -14.29
C LEU A 294 -6.59 -0.20 -14.22
N GLU A 295 -7.50 0.56 -13.62
CA GLU A 295 -7.43 2.01 -13.52
C GLU A 295 -6.35 2.45 -12.52
N THR A 296 -5.75 3.61 -12.79
CA THR A 296 -5.00 4.39 -11.80
C THR A 296 -5.71 5.72 -11.64
N ALA A 297 -6.17 6.01 -10.42
CA ALA A 297 -6.90 7.23 -10.11
C ALA A 297 -6.27 7.92 -8.91
N THR A 298 -6.33 9.24 -8.90
CA THR A 298 -5.86 10.07 -7.80
C THR A 298 -7.07 10.51 -6.98
N ILE A 299 -7.02 10.25 -5.67
CA ILE A 299 -8.10 10.63 -4.74
C ILE A 299 -7.56 11.66 -3.76
N ASP A 300 -8.32 12.75 -3.62
CA ASP A 300 -8.01 13.82 -2.68
C ASP A 300 -8.52 13.47 -1.28
N ALA A 301 -7.60 13.21 -0.36
CA ALA A 301 -7.91 13.06 1.06
C ALA A 301 -7.60 14.36 1.80
N ARG A 302 -8.42 14.72 2.80
CA ARG A 302 -8.33 16.03 3.47
C ARG A 302 -8.08 15.86 4.97
N CYS A 303 -7.39 16.83 5.55
CA CYS A 303 -7.30 16.99 7.00
C CYS A 303 -7.33 18.48 7.37
N SER A 304 -8.02 18.84 8.45
CA SER A 304 -8.08 20.22 8.95
C SER A 304 -7.70 20.26 10.44
N PRO A 305 -6.57 20.90 10.80
CA PRO A 305 -6.21 21.10 12.20
C PRO A 305 -7.09 22.19 12.82
N SER A 306 -7.61 22.00 14.03
CA SER A 306 -8.49 22.98 14.71
C SER A 306 -7.73 24.00 15.56
N LYS A 307 -6.49 23.69 15.94
CA LYS A 307 -5.65 24.52 16.82
C LYS A 307 -4.28 24.77 16.20
N PRO A 308 -3.59 25.86 16.57
CA PRO A 308 -2.20 26.09 16.20
C PRO A 308 -1.28 25.04 16.84
N GLY A 309 -0.18 24.70 16.15
CA GLY A 309 0.72 23.64 16.56
C GLY A 309 1.52 23.05 15.41
N MET A 310 1.82 21.76 15.49
CA MET A 310 2.57 21.00 14.50
C MET A 310 1.74 19.83 13.99
N LEU A 311 1.47 19.82 12.68
CA LEU A 311 0.75 18.76 12.00
C LEU A 311 1.71 17.94 11.16
N LYS A 312 1.67 16.61 11.31
CA LYS A 312 2.41 15.67 10.47
C LYS A 312 1.46 14.63 9.91
N ILE A 313 1.39 14.54 8.59
CA ILE A 313 0.59 13.54 7.88
C ILE A 313 1.47 12.29 7.73
N VAL A 314 1.11 11.23 8.45
CA VAL A 314 1.89 9.97 8.52
C VAL A 314 1.54 9.05 7.34
N GLY A 315 0.31 9.11 6.85
CA GLY A 315 -0.22 8.08 5.98
C GLY A 315 -1.69 8.25 5.65
N ALA A 316 -2.29 7.19 5.12
CA ALA A 316 -3.71 7.07 4.88
C ALA A 316 -4.20 5.66 5.22
N THR A 317 -5.46 5.58 5.64
CA THR A 317 -6.20 4.34 5.90
C THR A 317 -7.44 4.29 5.05
N TRP A 318 -7.84 3.11 4.60
CA TRP A 318 -9.10 2.90 3.88
C TRP A 318 -9.62 1.48 4.08
N THR A 319 -10.84 1.23 3.61
CA THR A 319 -11.44 -0.09 3.54
C THR A 319 -11.69 -0.48 2.09
N THR A 320 -11.14 -1.61 1.67
CA THR A 320 -11.33 -2.15 0.31
C THR A 320 -12.51 -3.11 0.29
N CYS A 321 -13.44 -2.87 -0.63
CA CYS A 321 -14.68 -3.64 -0.82
C CYS A 321 -15.49 -3.82 0.48
N GLY A 322 -15.44 -2.84 1.39
CA GLY A 322 -16.14 -2.88 2.68
C GLY A 322 -15.63 -3.91 3.69
N VAL A 323 -14.54 -4.62 3.38
CA VAL A 323 -14.06 -5.74 4.20
C VAL A 323 -12.61 -5.55 4.65
N ALA A 324 -11.69 -5.35 3.70
CA ALA A 324 -10.26 -5.35 4.01
C ALA A 324 -9.81 -3.96 4.49
N LYS A 325 -9.40 -3.86 5.75
CA LYS A 325 -8.86 -2.60 6.31
C LYS A 325 -7.38 -2.47 5.96
N CYS A 326 -7.06 -1.36 5.33
CA CYS A 326 -5.79 -1.09 4.69
C CYS A 326 -5.17 0.18 5.29
N ALA A 327 -3.86 0.16 5.51
CA ALA A 327 -3.07 1.34 5.85
C ALA A 327 -1.85 1.47 4.94
N MET A 328 -1.48 2.72 4.70
CA MET A 328 -0.26 3.08 4.02
C MET A 328 0.42 4.22 4.76
N THR A 329 1.71 4.07 5.06
CA THR A 329 2.54 5.16 5.55
C THR A 329 3.23 5.87 4.39
N PHE A 330 3.29 7.20 4.42
CA PHE A 330 4.00 7.96 3.42
C PHE A 330 5.51 8.00 3.73
N ASP A 331 6.33 7.27 2.96
CA ASP A 331 7.80 7.37 3.02
C ASP A 331 8.30 8.41 2.00
N VAL A 332 8.16 9.70 2.35
CA VAL A 332 8.70 10.78 1.50
C VAL A 332 10.22 10.77 1.58
N ARG A 333 10.85 10.06 0.64
CA ARG A 333 12.31 10.03 0.49
C ARG A 333 12.81 11.36 -0.05
N ALA A 334 13.47 12.14 0.80
CA ALA A 334 14.20 13.33 0.40
C ALA A 334 15.58 12.96 -0.15
N PRO A 335 16.03 13.51 -1.28
CA PRO A 335 17.45 13.55 -1.62
C PRO A 335 18.21 14.21 -0.47
N ARG A 336 19.27 13.55 0.01
CA ARG A 336 20.15 14.14 1.03
C ARG A 336 21.13 15.06 0.32
N THR A 337 21.00 16.37 0.51
CA THR A 337 22.02 17.32 0.07
C THR A 337 23.03 17.52 1.19
N ARG A 338 24.31 17.63 0.83
CA ARG A 338 25.38 17.87 1.80
C ARG A 338 25.25 19.33 2.23
N ALA A 339 25.09 19.59 3.53
CA ALA A 339 25.07 20.96 4.03
C ALA A 339 26.41 21.62 3.70
N THR A 340 26.38 22.69 2.91
CA THR A 340 27.55 23.51 2.63
C THR A 340 27.86 24.37 3.86
N GLY A 341 28.91 24.02 4.60
CA GLY A 341 29.52 24.91 5.60
C GLY A 341 29.52 24.46 7.07
N GLY A 342 30.01 23.27 7.40
CA GLY A 342 30.30 22.89 8.79
C GLY A 342 31.28 21.74 8.93
N ALA A 343 32.19 21.82 9.92
CA ALA A 343 33.27 20.85 10.19
C ALA A 343 32.80 19.40 10.42
N HIS A 344 31.51 19.20 10.69
CA HIS A 344 30.82 17.92 10.56
C HIS A 344 29.65 18.08 9.59
N GLY A 345 29.87 17.69 8.33
CA GLY A 345 28.90 17.85 7.24
C GLY A 345 27.61 17.08 7.50
N GLY A 346 26.62 17.76 8.06
CA GLY A 346 25.26 17.27 8.22
C GLY A 346 24.57 17.15 6.85
N TRP A 347 23.66 16.18 6.73
CA TRP A 347 22.83 16.00 5.54
C TRP A 347 21.51 16.74 5.74
N ALA A 348 21.15 17.66 4.86
CA ALA A 348 19.83 18.26 4.83
C ALA A 348 18.91 17.45 3.89
N ARG A 349 17.67 17.20 4.32
CA ARG A 349 16.63 16.57 3.49
C ARG A 349 15.92 17.68 2.73
N ASP A 350 16.21 17.85 1.44
CA ASP A 350 15.51 18.84 0.63
C ASP A 350 14.29 18.20 -0.05
N VAL A 351 13.14 18.28 0.63
CA VAL A 351 11.85 17.78 0.09
C VAL A 351 11.18 18.92 -0.66
N PRO A 352 10.79 18.73 -1.94
CA PRO A 352 9.99 19.71 -2.68
C PRO A 352 8.74 20.09 -1.90
N ARG A 353 8.34 21.37 -1.92
CA ARG A 353 7.22 21.90 -1.11
C ARG A 353 5.94 21.04 -1.20
N HIS A 354 5.58 20.60 -2.40
CA HIS A 354 4.40 19.78 -2.67
C HIS A 354 4.49 18.32 -2.18
N LYS A 355 5.65 17.86 -1.69
CA LYS A 355 5.83 16.53 -1.07
C LYS A 355 6.06 16.61 0.44
N ARG A 356 6.10 17.82 1.02
CA ARG A 356 6.28 17.99 2.46
C ARG A 356 4.99 17.61 3.16
N LEU A 357 5.06 16.66 4.08
CA LEU A 357 3.92 16.17 4.86
C LEU A 357 3.95 16.64 6.32
N ALA A 358 4.80 17.61 6.62
CA ALA A 358 4.91 18.23 7.94
C ALA A 358 4.69 19.75 7.83
N PHE A 359 3.79 20.26 8.66
CA PHE A 359 3.30 21.62 8.63
C PHE A 359 3.37 22.25 10.02
N THR A 360 3.71 23.54 10.03
CA THR A 360 3.47 24.42 11.16
C THR A 360 2.06 24.99 11.00
N VAL A 361 1.18 24.72 11.95
CA VAL A 361 -0.19 25.24 11.97
C VAL A 361 -0.19 26.58 12.68
N ALA A 362 -0.47 27.66 11.96
CA ALA A 362 -0.62 29.01 12.50
C ALA A 362 -2.07 29.25 12.97
N ALA A 363 -2.26 30.16 13.93
CA ALA A 363 -3.60 30.62 14.27
C ALA A 363 -4.19 31.39 13.07
N THR A 364 -5.44 31.10 12.72
CA THR A 364 -6.17 31.91 11.75
C THR A 364 -6.48 33.27 12.36
N THR A 365 -6.19 34.35 11.62
CA THR A 365 -6.76 35.66 11.90
C THR A 365 -8.27 35.59 11.62
N PRO A 366 -9.12 36.22 12.44
CA PRO A 366 -10.56 36.21 12.20
C PRO A 366 -10.86 36.76 10.81
N THR A 367 -11.61 36.00 10.02
CA THR A 367 -12.23 36.50 8.79
C THR A 367 -13.25 37.57 9.20
N LEU A 368 -12.98 38.83 8.86
CA LEU A 368 -13.87 39.96 9.09
C LEU A 368 -15.17 39.86 8.26
#